data_AF-A0A529JU33-F1
#
_entry.id   AF-A0A529JU33-F1
#
_cell.length_a   1.000
_cell.length_b   1.000
_cell.length_c   1.000
_cell.angle_alpha   90.00
_cell.angle_beta   90.00
_cell.angle_gamma   90.00
#
_symmetry.space_group_name_H-M   'P 1'
#
loop_
_entity.id
_entity.type
_entity.pdbx_description
1 polymer ?
#
loop_
_entity_poly.entity_id
_entity_poly.type
_entity_poly.pdbx_seq_one_letter_code
_entity_poly.pdbx_strand_id
1 'polypeptide(L)'
;DAGLAGGGLGLGLAIVRRIAAALGHPVTFSSKVGHGTIFHIDVPVGIGAGVDAIAGTVDMERPRGYGLFGTKVLLVENDVEVLQAMTSLLERWQCLVRPATSTDAALDMLGDTDWVPDIVIADQHLDGGDLGTTTIAEVRDYLGR
;
A
#
# COMPACT_ATOMS: atom_id res chain seq x y z
N ASP A 1 19.71 38.10 -7.47
CA ASP A 1 19.06 37.47 -8.64
C ASP A 1 19.66 36.13 -9.01
N ALA A 2 18.98 35.07 -8.57
CA ALA A 2 18.68 33.86 -9.32
C ALA A 2 17.84 32.97 -8.38
N GLY A 3 16.53 32.96 -8.62
CA GLY A 3 15.57 32.27 -7.76
C GLY A 3 15.80 30.76 -7.73
N LEU A 4 15.93 30.21 -6.52
CA LEU A 4 15.76 28.79 -6.24
C LEU A 4 14.26 28.49 -6.21
N ALA A 5 13.61 28.59 -7.37
CA ALA A 5 12.25 28.15 -7.58
C ALA A 5 12.27 27.02 -8.61
N GLY A 6 12.15 25.78 -8.12
CA GLY A 6 12.00 24.62 -8.99
C GLY A 6 12.45 23.30 -8.34
N GLY A 7 11.48 22.53 -7.84
CA GLY A 7 11.54 21.07 -7.70
C GLY A 7 12.68 20.49 -6.87
N GLY A 8 12.38 20.04 -5.65
CA GLY A 8 13.27 19.12 -4.94
C GLY A 8 13.62 17.93 -5.86
N LEU A 9 14.90 17.59 -5.95
CA LEU A 9 15.52 16.69 -6.95
C LEU A 9 14.95 15.26 -7.08
N GLY A 10 13.83 14.92 -6.43
CA GLY A 10 13.17 13.61 -6.58
C GLY A 10 13.97 12.43 -6.01
N LEU A 11 15.02 12.68 -5.22
CA LEU A 11 15.95 11.66 -4.71
C LEU A 11 15.33 10.70 -3.66
N GLY A 12 14.00 10.69 -3.48
CA GLY A 12 13.31 9.81 -2.53
C GLY A 12 13.53 10.12 -1.04
N LEU A 13 14.37 11.10 -0.69
CA LEU A 13 14.78 11.33 0.71
C LEU A 13 13.63 11.82 1.60
N ALA A 14 12.58 12.43 1.04
CA ALA A 14 11.37 12.77 1.79
C ALA A 14 10.61 11.51 2.25
N ILE A 15 10.53 10.49 1.39
CA ILE A 15 9.92 9.20 1.71
C ILE A 15 10.77 8.47 2.75
N VAL A 16 12.07 8.38 2.52
CA VAL A 16 13.03 7.77 3.45
C VAL A 16 12.92 8.41 4.84
N ARG A 17 12.94 9.74 4.94
CA ARG A 17 12.80 10.45 6.21
C ARG A 17 11.47 10.13 6.90
N ARG A 18 10.37 10.04 6.16
CA ARG A 18 9.05 9.73 6.72
C ARG A 18 9.00 8.32 7.29
N ILE A 19 9.49 7.32 6.54
CA ILE A 19 9.51 5.92 6.97
C ILE A 19 10.43 5.76 8.19
N ALA A 20 11.64 6.31 8.10
CA ALA A 20 12.63 6.18 9.15
C ALA A 20 12.18 6.87 10.45
N ALA A 21 11.54 8.04 10.36
CA ALA A 21 10.91 8.70 11.51
C ALA A 21 9.77 7.86 12.11
N ALA A 22 8.91 7.26 11.28
CA ALA A 22 7.83 6.39 11.75
C ALA A 22 8.35 5.14 12.48
N LEU A 23 9.52 4.64 12.10
CA LEU A 23 10.19 3.49 12.73
C LEU A 23 11.10 3.89 13.91
N GLY A 24 11.27 5.19 14.20
CA GLY A 24 12.18 5.66 15.24
C GLY A 24 13.68 5.49 14.89
N HIS A 25 14.00 5.46 13.59
CA HIS A 25 15.37 5.31 13.08
C HIS A 25 15.77 6.58 12.30
N PRO A 26 16.40 7.58 12.93
CA PRO A 26 16.77 8.82 12.24
C PRO A 26 17.79 8.57 11.12
N VAL A 27 17.65 9.31 10.01
CA VAL A 27 18.60 9.28 8.89
C VAL A 27 19.53 10.48 8.96
N THR A 28 20.84 10.26 8.89
CA THR A 28 21.86 11.30 8.83
C THR A 28 22.70 11.19 7.55
N PHE A 29 23.48 12.23 7.21
CA PHE A 29 24.34 12.19 6.03
C PHE A 29 25.62 13.01 6.20
N SER A 30 26.65 12.66 5.42
CA SER A 30 27.90 13.42 5.27
C SER A 30 28.19 13.58 3.78
N SER A 31 28.43 14.79 3.31
CA SER A 31 28.69 15.09 1.89
C SER A 31 29.82 16.08 1.73
N LYS A 32 30.66 15.86 0.73
CA LYS A 32 31.72 16.80 0.34
C LYS A 32 31.81 16.83 -1.18
N VAL A 33 31.82 18.05 -1.74
CA VAL A 33 31.92 18.27 -3.19
C VAL A 33 33.16 17.55 -3.74
N GLY A 34 32.97 16.81 -4.84
CA GLY A 34 34.03 16.00 -5.47
C GLY A 34 34.39 14.70 -4.73
N HIS A 35 33.72 14.37 -3.62
CA HIS A 35 33.99 13.16 -2.81
C HIS A 35 32.74 12.28 -2.62
N GLY A 36 31.56 12.77 -3.03
CA GLY A 36 30.29 12.06 -2.90
C GLY A 36 29.56 12.34 -1.59
N THR A 37 28.53 11.52 -1.35
CA THR A 37 27.62 11.62 -0.19
C THR A 37 27.43 10.25 0.44
N ILE A 38 27.48 10.18 1.77
CA ILE A 38 27.19 8.98 2.56
C ILE A 38 25.94 9.25 3.40
N PHE A 39 24.98 8.33 3.37
CA PHE A 39 23.79 8.36 4.23
C PHE A 39 23.91 7.24 5.28
N HIS A 40 23.50 7.53 6.52
CA HIS A 40 23.53 6.60 7.64
C HIS A 40 22.13 6.46 8.25
N ILE A 41 21.78 5.25 8.66
CA ILE A 41 20.56 4.94 9.41
C ILE A 41 20.98 4.07 10.59
N ASP A 42 20.67 4.52 11.80
CA ASP A 42 20.92 3.75 13.01
C ASP A 42 19.70 2.89 13.32
N VAL A 43 19.91 1.57 13.40
CA VAL A 43 18.88 0.60 13.76
C VAL A 43 19.32 -0.21 14.98
N PRO A 44 18.41 -0.59 15.89
CA PRO A 44 18.73 -1.48 17.00
C PRO A 44 19.30 -2.80 16.50
N VAL A 45 20.33 -3.30 17.18
CA VAL A 45 20.85 -4.64 16.93
C VAL A 45 19.78 -5.64 17.37
N GLY A 46 19.27 -6.44 16.42
CA GLY A 46 18.34 -7.51 16.74
C GLY A 46 19.02 -8.56 17.62
N ILE A 47 18.40 -8.91 18.74
CA ILE A 47 18.81 -10.08 19.52
C ILE A 47 18.28 -11.29 18.76
N GLY A 48 19.13 -11.90 17.93
CA GLY A 48 18.78 -13.17 17.32
C GLY A 48 18.56 -14.19 18.43
N ALA A 49 17.34 -14.71 18.58
CA ALA A 49 17.21 -16.10 19.01
C ALA A 49 18.07 -16.89 18.03
N GLY A 50 18.99 -17.71 18.55
CA GLY A 50 20.08 -18.30 17.79
C GLY A 50 19.65 -18.84 16.43
N VAL A 51 20.53 -18.71 15.44
CA VAL A 51 20.43 -19.42 14.17
C VAL A 51 20.66 -20.91 14.45
N ASP A 52 19.73 -21.55 15.16
CA ASP A 52 19.57 -22.97 15.10
C ASP A 52 18.98 -23.25 13.72
N ALA A 53 19.73 -24.00 12.92
CA ALA A 53 19.29 -24.46 11.61
C ALA A 53 17.90 -25.07 11.72
N ILE A 54 16.90 -24.31 11.26
CA ILE A 54 15.50 -24.72 11.29
C ILE A 54 15.29 -25.74 10.16
N ALA A 55 15.68 -26.99 10.41
CA ALA A 55 15.04 -28.15 9.81
C ALA A 55 13.72 -28.37 10.58
N GLY A 56 12.76 -27.51 10.28
CA GLY A 56 11.42 -27.54 10.84
C GLY A 56 10.58 -26.63 9.98
N THR A 57 9.51 -27.15 9.38
CA THR A 57 8.44 -26.31 8.88
C THR A 57 7.83 -25.60 10.10
N VAL A 58 8.46 -24.50 10.51
CA VAL A 58 7.85 -23.57 11.44
C VAL A 58 6.74 -22.96 10.61
N ASP A 59 5.54 -23.47 10.82
CA ASP A 59 4.33 -22.77 10.46
C ASP A 59 4.49 -21.40 11.11
N MET A 60 4.90 -20.40 10.32
CA MET A 60 5.06 -19.05 10.81
C MET A 60 3.72 -18.73 11.47
N GLU A 61 3.71 -18.58 12.79
CA GLU A 61 2.52 -18.13 13.50
C GLU A 61 2.05 -16.88 12.77
N ARG A 62 0.99 -17.04 11.97
CA ARG A 62 0.42 -15.92 11.24
C ARG A 62 0.14 -14.88 12.30
N PRO A 63 0.61 -13.63 12.14
CA PRO A 63 0.32 -12.58 13.09
C PRO A 63 -1.16 -12.68 13.44
N ARG A 64 -1.51 -12.65 14.74
CA ARG A 64 -2.93 -12.56 15.17
C ARG A 64 -3.56 -11.50 14.28
N GLY A 65 -4.49 -11.93 13.42
CA GLY A 65 -4.74 -11.30 12.12
C GLY A 65 -4.83 -9.78 12.20
N TYR A 66 -4.54 -9.09 11.10
CA TYR A 66 -4.55 -7.62 10.97
C TYR A 66 -5.89 -6.94 11.31
N GLY A 67 -6.86 -7.65 11.90
CA GLY A 67 -8.22 -7.19 12.17
C GLY A 67 -9.12 -7.21 10.94
N LEU A 68 -8.64 -7.75 9.81
CA LEU A 68 -9.29 -7.72 8.51
C LEU A 68 -9.84 -9.08 8.05
N PHE A 69 -9.86 -10.06 8.95
CA PHE A 69 -10.33 -11.41 8.63
C PHE A 69 -11.79 -11.37 8.17
N GLY A 70 -12.05 -11.90 6.97
CA GLY A 70 -13.38 -11.96 6.38
C GLY A 70 -13.91 -10.60 5.89
N THR A 71 -13.14 -9.51 6.00
CA THR A 71 -13.54 -8.19 5.50
C THR A 71 -13.73 -8.24 4.00
N LYS A 72 -14.92 -7.86 3.53
CA LYS A 72 -15.25 -7.76 2.11
C LYS A 72 -14.69 -6.47 1.54
N VAL A 73 -13.73 -6.59 0.62
CA VAL A 73 -13.05 -5.44 0.01
C VAL A 73 -13.41 -5.39 -1.47
N LEU A 74 -14.01 -4.28 -1.90
CA LEU A 74 -14.09 -3.94 -3.32
C LEU A 74 -12.84 -3.13 -3.67
N LEU A 75 -12.00 -3.66 -4.56
CA LEU A 75 -10.75 -3.03 -4.98
C LEU A 75 -10.89 -2.56 -6.44
N VAL A 76 -10.71 -1.27 -6.70
CA VAL A 76 -10.78 -0.67 -8.04
C VAL A 76 -9.42 -0.12 -8.44
N GLU A 77 -8.82 -0.69 -9.48
CA GLU A 77 -7.47 -0.38 -9.95
C GLU A 77 -7.34 -0.75 -11.44
N ASN A 78 -6.93 0.20 -12.29
CA ASN A 78 -6.84 0.01 -13.74
C ASN A 78 -5.54 -0.70 -14.18
N ASP A 79 -4.47 -0.61 -13.40
CA ASP A 79 -3.25 -1.37 -13.67
C ASP A 79 -3.40 -2.82 -13.19
N VAL A 80 -3.36 -3.76 -14.13
CA VAL A 80 -3.57 -5.19 -13.86
C VAL A 80 -2.50 -5.78 -12.94
N GLU A 81 -1.24 -5.33 -13.04
CA GLU A 81 -0.16 -5.83 -12.18
C GLU A 81 -0.36 -5.35 -10.74
N VAL A 82 -0.74 -4.08 -10.57
CA VAL A 82 -1.06 -3.51 -9.25
C VAL A 82 -2.30 -4.17 -8.65
N LEU A 83 -3.36 -4.35 -9.44
CA LEU A 83 -4.59 -5.01 -9.03
C LEU A 83 -4.31 -6.43 -8.50
N GLN A 84 -3.49 -7.21 -9.21
CA GLN A 84 -3.11 -8.57 -8.80
C GLN A 84 -2.25 -8.57 -7.53
N ALA A 85 -1.26 -7.67 -7.43
CA ALA A 85 -0.41 -7.56 -6.26
C ALA A 85 -1.19 -7.17 -5.00
N MET A 86 -2.09 -6.18 -5.12
CA MET A 86 -2.95 -5.70 -4.04
C MET A 86 -3.98 -6.76 -3.62
N THR A 87 -4.59 -7.45 -4.58
CA THR A 87 -5.50 -8.58 -4.30
C THR A 87 -4.78 -9.66 -3.49
N SER A 88 -3.60 -10.08 -3.95
CA SER A 88 -2.79 -11.09 -3.27
C SER A 88 -2.40 -10.67 -1.84
N LEU A 89 -2.09 -9.39 -1.63
CA LEU A 89 -1.77 -8.85 -0.31
C LEU A 89 -2.97 -8.90 0.64
N LEU A 90 -4.13 -8.46 0.18
CA LEU A 90 -5.37 -8.43 0.96
C LEU A 90 -5.89 -9.83 1.28
N GLU A 91 -5.83 -10.76 0.33
CA GLU A 91 -6.18 -12.17 0.54
C GLU A 91 -5.23 -12.87 1.53
N ARG A 92 -3.93 -12.53 1.51
CA ARG A 92 -2.98 -12.98 2.53
C ARG A 92 -3.33 -12.48 3.93
N TRP A 93 -4.01 -11.33 4.02
CA TRP A 93 -4.60 -10.81 5.26
C TRP A 93 -5.98 -11.39 5.58
N GLN A 94 -6.42 -12.37 4.78
CA GLN A 94 -7.67 -13.11 4.91
C GLN A 94 -8.92 -12.25 4.64
N CYS A 95 -8.79 -11.19 3.82
CA CYS A 95 -9.92 -10.46 3.26
C CYS A 95 -10.62 -11.26 2.15
N LEU A 96 -11.88 -10.92 1.88
CA LEU A 96 -12.64 -11.39 0.71
C LEU A 96 -12.63 -10.27 -0.34
N VAL A 97 -11.77 -10.37 -1.35
CA VAL A 97 -11.54 -9.29 -2.31
C VAL A 97 -12.37 -9.49 -3.58
N ARG A 98 -13.03 -8.44 -4.06
CA ARG A 98 -13.57 -8.32 -5.42
C ARG A 98 -12.76 -7.29 -6.19
N PRO A 99 -11.89 -7.71 -7.13
CA PRO A 99 -11.10 -6.81 -7.95
C PRO A 99 -11.89 -6.33 -9.17
N ALA A 100 -11.86 -5.02 -9.44
CA ALA A 100 -12.45 -4.38 -10.60
C ALA A 100 -11.44 -3.43 -11.25
N THR A 101 -11.47 -3.30 -12.58
CA THR A 101 -10.54 -2.45 -13.34
C THR A 101 -11.07 -1.06 -13.65
N SER A 102 -12.35 -0.81 -13.36
CA SER A 102 -13.03 0.46 -13.64
C SER A 102 -14.24 0.64 -12.72
N THR A 103 -14.78 1.86 -12.70
CA THR A 103 -16.04 2.20 -12.02
C THR A 103 -17.18 1.30 -12.48
N ASP A 104 -17.37 1.16 -13.81
CA ASP A 104 -18.42 0.32 -14.39
C ASP A 104 -18.28 -1.15 -13.96
N ALA A 105 -17.07 -1.72 -14.04
CA ALA A 105 -16.83 -3.09 -13.61
C ALA A 105 -17.11 -3.29 -12.11
N ALA A 106 -16.83 -2.27 -11.30
CA ALA A 106 -17.12 -2.29 -9.87
C ALA A 106 -18.64 -2.29 -9.60
N LEU A 107 -19.40 -1.47 -10.33
CA LEU A 107 -20.87 -1.42 -10.22
C LEU A 107 -21.52 -2.72 -10.74
N ASP A 108 -21.05 -3.26 -11.86
CA ASP A 108 -21.50 -4.53 -12.41
C ASP A 108 -21.29 -5.68 -11.42
N MET A 109 -20.16 -5.68 -10.69
CA MET A 109 -19.89 -6.66 -9.64
C MET A 109 -20.82 -6.55 -8.44
N LEU A 110 -21.38 -5.37 -8.17
CA LEU A 110 -22.37 -5.18 -7.11
C LEU A 110 -23.78 -5.60 -7.57
N GLY A 111 -24.04 -5.50 -8.87
CA GLY A 111 -25.28 -5.96 -9.50
C GLY A 111 -25.56 -7.45 -9.28
N ASP A 112 -26.83 -7.76 -9.01
CA ASP A 112 -27.37 -9.12 -8.87
C ASP A 112 -26.73 -10.01 -7.77
N THR A 113 -26.07 -9.41 -6.75
CA THR A 113 -25.52 -10.17 -5.62
C THR A 113 -25.87 -9.58 -4.25
N ASP A 114 -26.13 -10.44 -3.25
CA ASP A 114 -26.25 -10.06 -1.82
C ASP A 114 -24.90 -9.66 -1.20
N TRP A 115 -23.87 -9.46 -2.02
CA TRP A 115 -22.53 -9.15 -1.56
C TRP A 115 -22.37 -7.64 -1.48
N VAL A 116 -22.23 -7.14 -0.24
CA VAL A 116 -21.98 -5.73 0.04
C VAL A 116 -20.57 -5.60 0.62
N PRO A 117 -19.70 -4.72 0.07
CA PRO A 117 -18.37 -4.49 0.61
C PRO A 117 -18.43 -3.82 1.99
N ASP A 118 -17.51 -4.21 2.87
CA ASP A 118 -17.24 -3.51 4.13
C ASP A 118 -16.33 -2.30 3.88
N ILE A 119 -15.43 -2.41 2.89
CA ILE A 119 -14.47 -1.38 2.50
C ILE A 119 -14.41 -1.30 0.97
N VAL A 120 -14.35 -0.07 0.46
CA VAL A 120 -14.01 0.23 -0.94
C VAL A 120 -12.63 0.87 -0.97
N ILE A 121 -11.73 0.31 -1.77
CA ILE A 121 -10.41 0.86 -2.07
C ILE A 121 -10.40 1.15 -3.57
N ALA A 122 -10.11 2.39 -3.95
CA ALA A 122 -10.04 2.79 -5.35
C ALA A 122 -8.75 3.60 -5.58
N ASP A 123 -8.03 3.31 -6.67
CA ASP A 123 -6.96 4.21 -7.12
C ASP A 123 -7.54 5.58 -7.46
N GLN A 124 -6.76 6.63 -7.19
CA GLN A 124 -7.21 8.00 -7.41
C GLN A 124 -7.32 8.36 -8.90
N HIS A 125 -6.53 7.75 -9.78
CA HIS A 125 -6.50 8.06 -11.21
C HIS A 125 -6.73 6.79 -12.03
N LEU A 126 -7.99 6.58 -12.42
CA LEU A 126 -8.38 5.48 -13.28
C LEU A 126 -8.35 5.90 -14.76
N ASP A 127 -8.57 4.93 -15.65
CA ASP A 127 -8.65 5.18 -17.09
C ASP A 127 -9.80 6.11 -17.45
N GLY A 128 -9.70 6.77 -18.61
CA GLY A 128 -10.77 7.64 -19.11
C GLY A 128 -10.95 8.97 -18.34
N GLY A 129 -10.12 9.24 -17.33
CA GLY A 129 -10.23 10.42 -16.47
C GLY A 129 -11.12 10.21 -15.24
N ASP A 130 -11.53 8.96 -15.00
CA ASP A 130 -12.24 8.59 -13.78
C ASP A 130 -11.34 8.78 -12.55
N LEU A 131 -11.97 9.18 -11.45
CA LEU A 131 -11.29 9.38 -10.17
C LEU A 131 -11.86 8.40 -9.15
N GLY A 132 -10.98 7.80 -8.34
CA GLY A 132 -11.42 6.91 -7.25
C GLY A 132 -12.40 7.55 -6.28
N THR A 133 -12.33 8.87 -6.07
CA THR A 133 -13.32 9.63 -5.29
C THR A 133 -14.71 9.59 -5.91
N THR A 134 -14.80 9.66 -7.24
CA THR A 134 -16.06 9.56 -7.98
C THR A 134 -16.58 8.12 -7.92
N THR A 135 -15.72 7.13 -8.18
CA THR A 135 -16.05 5.70 -8.04
C THR A 135 -16.62 5.36 -6.66
N ILE A 136 -16.01 5.86 -5.58
CA ILE A 136 -16.50 5.64 -4.21
C ILE A 136 -17.88 6.28 -4.01
N ALA A 137 -18.13 7.46 -4.57
CA ALA A 137 -19.43 8.12 -4.49
C ALA A 137 -20.51 7.31 -5.24
N GLU A 138 -20.22 6.84 -6.45
CA GLU A 138 -21.15 6.05 -7.26
C GLU A 138 -21.46 4.70 -6.61
N VAL A 139 -20.45 4.00 -6.08
CA VAL A 139 -20.66 2.75 -5.33
C VAL A 139 -21.54 2.98 -4.09
N ARG A 140 -21.35 4.12 -3.41
CA ARG A 140 -22.16 4.47 -2.24
C ARG A 140 -23.61 4.74 -2.64
N ASP A 141 -23.83 5.53 -3.69
CA ASP A 141 -25.15 5.83 -4.23
C ASP A 141 -25.87 4.54 -4.69
N TYR A 142 -25.14 3.65 -5.37
CA TYR A 142 -25.65 2.34 -5.80
C TYR A 142 -26.11 1.48 -4.62
N LEU A 143 -25.35 1.48 -3.52
CA LEU A 143 -25.67 0.72 -2.31
C LEU A 143 -26.66 1.43 -1.37
N GLY A 144 -27.04 2.69 -1.66
CA GLY A 144 -27.93 3.50 -0.85
C GLY A 144 -27.38 3.83 0.55
N ARG A 145 -26.07 4.08 0.67
CA ARG A 145 -25.37 4.34 1.94
C ARG A 145 -24.74 5.73 2.03
#